data_AF-A0A9E2VJA3-F1
#
_entry.id   AF-A0A9E2VJA3-F1
#
_cell.length_a   1.000
_cell.length_b   1.000
_cell.length_c   1.000
_cell.angle_alpha   90.00
_cell.angle_beta   90.00
_cell.angle_gamma   90.00
#
_symmetry.space_group_name_H-M   'P 1'
#
loop_
_entity.id
_entity.type
_entity.pdbx_description
1 polymer ?
#
loop_
_entity_poly.entity_id
_entity_poly.type
_entity_poly.pdbx_seq_one_letter_code
_entity_poly.pdbx_strand_id
1 'polypeptide(L)' 'MKRKILVILSNRHNRLQKARFVELDCDAKGNILKEHPLRAQPRVARYDEIWENDDGKTTWSSCFRFKRRYRHPLERPSRG' A
#
# COMPACT_ATOMS: atom_id res chain seq x y z
N MET A 1 -15.06 -11.79 2.39
CA MET A 1 -14.35 -10.75 3.17
C MET A 1 -13.66 -9.80 2.20
N LYS A 2 -13.79 -8.48 2.39
CA LYS A 2 -13.05 -7.49 1.60
C LYS A 2 -11.71 -7.25 2.27
N ARG A 3 -10.62 -7.27 1.51
CA ARG A 3 -9.27 -6.98 1.99
C ARG A 3 -8.92 -5.55 1.63
N LYS A 4 -8.33 -4.81 2.57
CA LYS A 4 -7.79 -3.49 2.33
C LYS A 4 -6.28 -3.54 2.28
N ILE A 5 -5.70 -3.13 1.18
CA ILE A 5 -4.25 -3.11 0.98
C ILE A 5 -3.79 -1.66 0.92
N LEU A 6 -2.76 -1.32 1.70
CA LEU A 6 -2.05 -0.06 1.52
C LEU A 6 -0.84 -0.28 0.64
N VAL A 7 -0.73 0.52 -0.40
CA VAL A 7 0.46 0.60 -1.25
C VAL A 7 1.22 1.87 -0.90
N ILE A 8 2.50 1.71 -0.60
CA ILE A 8 3.46 2.79 -0.43
C ILE A 8 4.32 2.85 -1.70
N LEU A 9 4.24 3.96 -2.42
CA LEU A 9 5.07 4.25 -3.57
C LEU A 9 6.21 5.17 -3.12
N SER A 10 7.39 4.60 -2.92
CA SER A 10 8.61 5.29 -2.49
C SER A 10 9.63 5.32 -3.64
N ASN A 11 10.73 6.06 -3.45
CA ASN A 11 11.84 6.09 -4.38
C ASN A 11 13.14 5.80 -3.63
N ARG A 12 13.74 4.62 -3.86
CA ARG A 12 15.02 4.26 -3.24
C ARG A 12 16.20 5.13 -3.69
N HIS A 13 16.13 5.68 -4.90
CA HIS A 13 17.19 6.47 -5.53
C HIS A 13 17.06 7.97 -5.24
N ASN A 14 15.85 8.46 -4.95
CA ASN A 14 15.61 9.86 -4.58
C ASN A 14 14.78 9.95 -3.29
N ARG A 15 15.47 10.03 -2.15
CA ARG A 15 14.82 10.14 -0.82
C ARG A 15 14.09 11.46 -0.58
N LEU A 16 14.34 12.49 -1.41
CA LEU A 16 13.63 13.77 -1.32
C LEU A 16 12.24 13.71 -1.98
N GLN A 17 12.03 12.74 -2.88
CA GLN A 17 10.71 12.52 -3.46
C GLN A 17 9.78 11.97 -2.38
N LYS A 18 8.70 12.72 -2.09
CA LYS A 18 7.68 12.29 -1.13
C LYS A 18 7.02 11.00 -1.59
N ALA A 19 6.93 10.04 -0.67
CA ALA A 19 6.19 8.81 -0.90
C ALA A 19 4.70 9.11 -1.15
N ARG A 20 4.08 8.31 -2.00
CA ARG A 20 2.63 8.35 -2.24
C ARG A 20 1.99 7.12 -1.62
N PHE A 21 0.72 7.27 -1.25
CA PHE A 21 -0.03 6.23 -0.57
C PHE A 21 -1.29 5.96 -1.38
N VAL A 22 -1.57 4.69 -1.65
CA VAL A 22 -2.74 4.26 -2.40
C VAL A 22 -3.42 3.15 -1.61
N GLU A 23 -4.70 3.34 -1.33
CA GLU A 23 -5.54 2.31 -0.71
C GLU A 23 -6.23 1.52 -1.83
N LEU A 24 -6.11 0.19 -1.77
CA LEU A 24 -6.78 -0.74 -2.67
C LEU A 24 -7.83 -1.51 -1.89
N ASP A 25 -9.07 -1.47 -2.39
CA ASP A 25 -10.13 -2.37 -1.93
C ASP A 25 -10.09 -3.62 -2.82
N CYS A 26 -9.83 -4.77 -2.21
CA CYS A 26 -9.75 -6.07 -2.88
C CYS A 26 -10.89 -7.00 -2.45
N ASP A 27 -11.30 -7.88 -3.36
CA ASP A 27 -12.20 -8.99 -3.04
C ASP A 27 -11.46 -10.13 -2.30
N ALA A 28 -12.18 -11.20 -1.97
CA ALA A 28 -11.61 -12.36 -1.30
C ALA A 28 -10.65 -13.18 -2.18
N LYS A 29 -10.73 -13.04 -3.50
CA LYS A 29 -9.88 -13.71 -4.49
C LYS A 29 -8.61 -12.93 -4.79
N GLY A 30 -8.51 -11.68 -4.32
CA GLY A 30 -7.39 -10.78 -4.57
C GLY A 30 -7.56 -9.87 -5.79
N ASN A 31 -8.76 -9.82 -6.38
CA ASN A 31 -9.04 -8.87 -7.45
C ASN A 31 -9.19 -7.47 -6.86
N ILE A 32 -8.56 -6.49 -7.48
CA ILE A 32 -8.69 -5.08 -7.12
C ILE A 32 -10.06 -4.60 -7.60
N LEU A 33 -10.89 -4.17 -6.66
CA LEU A 33 -12.21 -3.61 -6.93
C LEU A 33 -12.14 -2.09 -7.11
N LYS A 34 -11.28 -1.41 -6.33
CA LYS A 34 -11.17 0.05 -6.37
C LYS A 34 -9.82 0.55 -5.91
N GLU A 35 -9.34 1.61 -6.55
CA GLU A 35 -8.14 2.36 -6.18
C GLU A 35 -8.51 3.71 -5.55
N HIS A 36 -7.84 4.04 -4.44
CA HIS A 36 -8.01 5.28 -3.71
C HIS A 36 -6.66 5.94 -3.43
N PRO A 37 -6.24 6.94 -4.23
CA PRO A 37 -5.04 7.71 -3.92
C PRO A 37 -5.26 8.54 -2.65
N LEU A 38 -4.33 8.44 -1.71
CA LEU A 38 -4.36 9.15 -0.45
C LEU A 38 -3.44 10.37 -0.50
N ARG A 39 -3.89 11.46 0.12
CA ARG A 39 -3.12 12.71 0.20
C ARG A 39 -1.96 12.64 1.19
N ALA A 40 -2.01 11.71 2.13
CA ALA A 40 -1.02 11.54 3.20
C ALA A 40 -0.98 10.09 3.68
N GLN A 41 0.06 9.76 4.47
CA GLN A 41 0.16 8.46 5.13
C GLN A 41 -1.02 8.26 6.09
N PRO A 42 -1.70 7.09 6.05
CA PRO A 42 -2.69 6.74 7.05
C PRO A 42 -2.10 6.74 8.46
N ARG A 43 -2.88 7.15 9.45
CA ARG A 43 -2.46 7.21 10.86
C ARG A 43 -2.95 6.02 11.69
N VAL A 44 -3.80 5.17 11.12
CA VAL A 44 -4.50 4.09 11.83
C VAL A 44 -4.16 2.75 11.18
N ALA A 45 -3.87 1.76 12.03
CA ALA A 45 -3.64 0.38 11.66
C ALA A 45 -4.94 -0.31 11.22
N ARG A 46 -5.26 -0.25 9.91
CA ARG A 46 -6.54 -0.74 9.38
C ARG A 46 -6.45 -1.64 8.17
N TYR A 47 -5.25 -1.83 7.63
CA TYR A 47 -5.02 -2.55 6.37
C TYR A 47 -4.68 -4.01 6.65
N ASP A 48 -5.21 -4.91 5.83
CA ASP A 48 -4.90 -6.34 5.93
C ASP A 48 -3.51 -6.64 5.37
N GLU A 49 -3.05 -5.86 4.39
CA GLU A 49 -1.71 -5.97 3.83
C GLU A 49 -1.11 -4.60 3.54
N ILE A 50 0.22 -4.50 3.68
CA ILE A 50 0.98 -3.32 3.31
C ILE A 50 2.00 -3.73 2.25
N TRP A 51 1.94 -3.10 1.08
CA TRP A 51 2.84 -3.35 -0.03
C TRP A 51 3.65 -2.09 -0.31
N GLU A 52 4.92 -2.26 -0.68
CA GLU A 52 5.81 -1.15 -1.03
C GLU A 52 6.43 -1.37 -2.41
N ASN A 53 6.44 -0.33 -3.22
CA ASN A 53 7.25 -0.24 -4.43
C ASN A 53 8.24 0.91 -4.27
N ASP A 54 9.51 0.63 -4.51
CA ASP A 54 10.61 1.56 -4.34
C ASP A 54 11.21 2.09 -5.66
N ASP A 55 10.50 1.92 -6.78
CA ASP A 55 10.95 2.29 -8.13
C ASP A 55 10.80 3.80 -8.42
N GLY A 56 10.17 4.57 -7.54
CA GLY A 56 9.94 6.01 -7.69
C GLY A 56 8.81 6.39 -8.64
N LYS A 57 7.98 5.43 -9.02
CA LYS A 57 6.77 5.66 -9.82
C LYS A 57 5.69 6.33 -8.97
N THR A 58 4.82 7.07 -9.64
CA THR A 58 3.80 7.91 -8.99
C THR A 58 2.40 7.29 -8.98
N THR A 59 2.23 6.17 -9.69
CA THR A 59 0.98 5.48 -9.97
C THR A 59 1.18 3.97 -9.77
N TRP A 60 0.24 3.33 -9.09
CA TRP A 60 0.29 1.89 -8.80
C TRP A 60 0.37 1.05 -10.09
N SER A 61 -0.47 1.38 -11.08
CA SER A 61 -0.54 0.67 -12.37
C SER A 61 0.74 0.71 -13.21
N SER A 62 1.68 1.61 -12.89
CA SER A 62 2.97 1.72 -13.60
C SER A 62 4.11 0.95 -12.91
N CYS A 63 3.80 0.24 -11.83
CA CYS A 63 4.76 -0.53 -11.04
C CYS A 63 4.57 -2.02 -11.33
N PHE A 64 5.68 -2.77 -11.41
CA PHE A 64 5.66 -4.20 -11.74
C PHE A 64 6.12 -5.10 -10.59
N ARG A 65 6.73 -4.53 -9.56
CA ARG A 65 7.28 -5.27 -8.42
C ARG A 65 6.82 -4.64 -7.13
N PHE A 66 6.18 -5.43 -6.29
CA PHE A 66 5.75 -5.00 -4.96
C PHE A 66 6.33 -5.93 -3.91
N LYS A 67 6.82 -5.34 -2.83
CA LYS A 67 7.32 -6.05 -1.66
C LYS A 67 6.26 -5.96 -0.57
N ARG A 68 5.77 -7.10 -0.08
CA ARG A 68 4.89 -7.11 1.09
C ARG A 68 5.71 -6.76 2.34
N ARG A 69 5.25 -5.77 3.09
CA ARG A 69 5.80 -5.33 4.37
C ARG A 69 5.00 -6.00 5.48
N TYR A 70 5.59 -7.02 6.10
CA TYR A 70 5.01 -7.72 7.24
C TYR A 70 5.28 -6.97 8.54
N ARG A 71 4.36 -7.10 9.51
CA ARG A 71 4.43 -6.47 10.84
C ARG A 71 4.54 -4.94 10.75
N HIS A 72 3.95 -4.37 9.73
CA HIS A 72 4.00 -2.94 9.53
C HIS A 72 3.05 -2.23 10.53
N PRO A 73 3.38 -1.05 11.08
CA PRO A 73 2.52 -0.36 12.06
C PRO A 73 1.10 -0.04 11.57
N LEU A 74 0.90 -0.01 10.25
CA LEU A 74 -0.41 0.22 9.62
C LEU A 74 -1.16 -1.07 9.26
N GLU A 75 -0.47 -2.21 9.35
CA GLU A 75 -1.10 -3.52 9.23
C GLU A 75 -2.01 -3.72 10.45
N ARG A 76 -3.25 -4.13 10.21
CA ARG A 76 -4.21 -4.40 11.28
C ARG A 76 -3.60 -5.49 12.17
N PRO A 77 -3.59 -5.31 13.49
CA PRO A 77 -3.12 -6.35 14.39
C PRO A 77 -3.94 -7.62 14.14
N SER A 78 -3.25 -8.75 13.91
CA SER A 78 -3.89 -10.05 13.94
C SER A 78 -4.56 -10.17 15.31
N ARG A 79 -5.89 -10.29 15.33
CA ARG A 79 -6.61 -10.64 16.56
C ARG A 79 -6.14 -12.04 16.94
N GLY A 80 -5.12 -12.11 17.79
CA GLY A 80 -4.75 -13.32 18.53
C GLY A 80 -5.77 -13.58 19.61
#